data_AF-A0A7K2AQY2-F1
#
_entry.id   AF-A0A7K2AQY2-F1
#
_cell.length_a   1.000
_cell.length_b   1.000
_cell.length_c   1.000
_cell.angle_alpha   90.00
_cell.angle_beta   90.00
_cell.angle_gamma   90.00
#
_symmetry.space_group_name_H-M   'P 1'
#
loop_
_entity.id
_entity.type
_entity.pdbx_description
1 polymer ?
#
loop_
_entity_poly.entity_id
_entity_poly.type
_entity_poly.pdbx_seq_one_letter_code
_entity_poly.pdbx_strand_id
1 'polypeptide(L)'
;MPEVLVVAAALCWLGAGLRLAVTDLRTGRLPTRLIWPTAGIVGLLYAVASLIEAEPGGLIGAAVGAAVCGAIMAAVHFVHPPGMGFGDVRLSVLNGLLCGWWG
;
A
#
# COMPACT_ATOMS: atom_id res chain seq x y z
N MET A 1 13.68 17.27 7.14
CA MET A 1 13.15 16.18 7.99
C MET A 1 12.30 15.24 7.12
N PRO A 2 12.87 14.61 6.08
CA PRO A 2 12.19 13.61 5.24
C PRO A 2 11.63 12.42 6.06
N GLU A 3 12.26 12.10 7.19
CA GLU A 3 11.79 11.11 8.15
C GLU A 3 10.36 11.38 8.65
N VAL A 4 9.95 12.64 8.78
CA VAL A 4 8.58 13.00 9.19
C VAL A 4 7.57 12.61 8.11
N LEU A 5 7.92 12.72 6.83
CA LEU A 5 7.05 12.31 5.72
C LEU A 5 6.89 10.80 5.67
N VAL A 6 7.99 10.06 5.89
CA VAL A 6 7.98 8.59 5.94
C VAL A 6 7.14 8.09 7.12
N VAL A 7 7.29 8.71 8.30
CA VAL A 7 6.45 8.40 9.48
C VAL A 7 4.99 8.76 9.22
N ALA A 8 4.70 9.91 8.61
CA ALA A 8 3.35 10.29 8.25
C ALA A 8 2.71 9.27 7.29
N ALA A 9 3.47 8.76 6.31
CA ALA A 9 3.00 7.72 5.41
C ALA A 9 2.64 6.43 6.17
N ALA A 10 3.49 6.00 7.10
CA ALA A 10 3.22 4.84 7.95
C ALA A 10 1.99 5.05 8.85
N LEU A 11 1.79 6.25 9.40
CA LEU A 11 0.61 6.58 10.20
C LEU A 11 -0.68 6.62 9.36
N CYS A 12 -0.62 7.17 8.15
CA CYS A 12 -1.73 7.14 7.19
C CYS A 12 -2.11 5.70 6.83
N TRP A 13 -1.12 4.85 6.54
CA TRP A 13 -1.32 3.43 6.29
C TRP A 13 -1.91 2.73 7.52
N LEU A 14 -1.38 2.97 8.73
CA LEU A 14 -1.84 2.36 9.97
C LEU A 14 -3.30 2.70 10.26
N GLY A 15 -3.67 3.98 10.14
CA GLY A 15 -5.04 4.43 10.36
C GLY A 15 -6.03 3.81 9.37
N ALA A 16 -5.66 3.76 8.08
CA ALA A 16 -6.46 3.10 7.05
C ALA A 16 -6.54 1.59 7.29
N GLY A 17 -5.42 0.94 7.60
CA GLY A 17 -5.30 -0.48 7.90
C GLY A 17 -6.18 -0.90 9.07
N LEU A 18 -6.19 -0.12 10.15
CA LEU A 18 -7.07 -0.36 11.30
C LEU A 18 -8.55 -0.27 10.89
N ARG A 19 -8.91 0.76 10.12
CA ARG A 19 -10.29 0.92 9.64
C ARG A 19 -10.70 -0.20 8.69
N LEU A 20 -9.79 -0.65 7.82
CA LEU A 20 -9.97 -1.80 6.93
C LEU A 20 -10.15 -3.08 7.73
N ALA A 21 -9.27 -3.38 8.69
CA ALA A 21 -9.36 -4.56 9.54
C ALA A 21 -10.70 -4.62 10.30
N VAL A 22 -11.14 -3.49 10.89
CA VAL A 22 -12.45 -3.43 11.56
C VAL A 22 -13.61 -3.66 10.57
N THR A 23 -13.51 -3.15 9.35
CA THR A 23 -14.55 -3.35 8.32
C THR A 23 -14.56 -4.79 7.84
N ASP A 24 -13.38 -5.37 7.68
CA ASP A 24 -13.19 -6.73 7.20
C ASP A 24 -13.75 -7.73 8.22
N LEU A 25 -13.40 -7.60 9.50
CA LEU A 25 -13.96 -8.43 10.58
C LEU A 25 -15.48 -8.33 10.69
N ARG A 26 -16.08 -7.20 10.31
CA ARG A 26 -17.54 -6.98 10.40
C ARG A 26 -18.31 -7.43 9.16
N THR A 27 -17.69 -7.36 7.98
CA THR A 27 -18.41 -7.45 6.70
C THR A 27 -17.75 -8.35 5.66
N GLY A 28 -16.53 -8.83 5.92
CA GLY A 28 -15.70 -9.59 4.97
C GLY A 28 -15.41 -8.81 3.68
N ARG A 29 -15.25 -7.49 3.78
CA ARG A 29 -15.07 -6.61 2.62
C ARG A 29 -13.99 -5.57 2.86
N LEU A 30 -13.16 -5.38 1.83
CA LEU A 30 -12.14 -4.34 1.77
C LEU A 30 -12.56 -3.23 0.80
N PRO A 31 -13.01 -2.06 1.30
CA PRO A 31 -13.50 -0.97 0.46
C PRO A 31 -12.38 -0.29 -0.34
N THR A 32 -12.49 -0.37 -1.66
CA THR A 32 -11.62 0.32 -2.65
C THR A 32 -11.48 1.81 -2.40
N ARG A 33 -12.57 2.46 -1.96
CA ARG A 33 -12.64 3.89 -1.63
C ARG A 33 -11.75 4.30 -0.46
N LEU A 34 -11.21 3.35 0.29
CA LEU A 34 -10.23 3.60 1.35
C LEU A 34 -8.82 3.25 0.89
N ILE A 35 -8.64 2.11 0.22
CA ILE A 35 -7.32 1.63 -0.22
C ILE A 35 -6.64 2.60 -1.20
N TRP A 36 -7.29 2.96 -2.31
CA TRP A 36 -6.62 3.78 -3.33
C TRP A 36 -6.29 5.20 -2.88
N PRO A 37 -7.17 5.92 -2.15
CA PRO A 37 -6.79 7.20 -1.58
C PRO A 37 -5.61 7.09 -0.62
N THR A 38 -5.57 6.07 0.26
CA THR A 38 -4.42 5.85 1.14
C THR A 38 -3.14 5.58 0.35
N ALA A 39 -3.20 4.74 -0.68
CA ALA A 39 -2.04 4.48 -1.55
C ALA A 39 -1.56 5.76 -2.25
N GLY A 40 -2.47 6.60 -2.73
CA GLY A 40 -2.14 7.90 -3.31
C GLY A 40 -1.44 8.84 -2.31
N ILE A 41 -1.91 8.90 -1.07
CA ILE A 41 -1.30 9.71 -0.01
C ILE A 41 0.10 9.18 0.36
N VAL A 42 0.24 7.87 0.57
CA VAL A 42 1.53 7.23 0.89
C VAL A 42 2.54 7.47 -0.24
N GLY A 43 2.14 7.22 -1.49
CA GLY A 43 3.00 7.43 -2.65
C GLY A 43 3.40 8.89 -2.82
N LEU A 44 2.48 9.84 -2.57
CA LEU A 44 2.78 11.27 -2.60
C LEU A 44 3.80 11.66 -1.51
N LEU A 45 3.62 11.17 -0.29
CA LEU A 45 4.53 11.46 0.82
C LEU A 45 5.94 10.92 0.54
N TYR A 46 6.05 9.70 0.00
CA TYR A 46 7.33 9.12 -0.43
C TYR A 46 7.95 9.87 -1.61
N ALA A 47 7.15 10.31 -2.59
CA ALA A 47 7.64 11.11 -3.70
C ALA A 47 8.24 12.45 -3.19
N VAL A 48 7.56 13.12 -2.26
CA VAL A 48 8.07 14.36 -1.66
C VAL A 48 9.31 14.09 -0.81
N ALA A 49 9.36 12.98 -0.05
CA ALA A 49 10.53 12.60 0.73
C ALA A 49 11.76 12.37 -0.17
N SER A 50 11.64 11.57 -1.22
CA SER A 50 12.71 11.32 -2.19
C SER A 50 13.16 12.58 -2.93
N LEU A 51 12.25 13.51 -3.24
CA LEU A 51 12.60 14.80 -3.83
C LEU A 51 13.44 15.68 -2.88
N ILE A 52 13.13 15.65 -1.58
CA ILE A 52 13.87 16.41 -0.56
C ILE A 52 15.26 15.81 -0.31
N GLU A 53 15.37 14.48 -0.28
CA GLU A 53 16.64 13.77 -0.06
C GLU A 53 17.51 13.69 -1.32
N ALA A 54 16.95 14.00 -2.49
CA ALA A 54 17.56 13.73 -3.80
C ALA A 54 17.99 12.26 -3.97
N GLU A 55 17.27 11.34 -3.32
CA GLU A 55 17.52 9.91 -3.28
C GLU A 55 16.24 9.18 -3.71
N PRO A 56 16.21 8.59 -4.92
CA PRO A 56 15.01 7.93 -5.44
C PRO A 56 14.90 6.46 -5.02
N GLY A 57 15.90 5.87 -4.37
CA GLY A 57 15.97 4.45 -4.04
C GLY A 57 14.76 3.98 -3.24
N GLY A 58 14.38 4.73 -2.19
CA GLY A 58 13.18 4.42 -1.42
C GLY A 58 11.88 4.43 -2.25
N LEU A 59 11.69 5.46 -3.09
CA LEU A 59 10.50 5.55 -3.95
C LEU A 59 10.47 4.44 -5.02
N ILE A 60 11.63 4.08 -5.59
CA ILE A 60 11.74 2.97 -6.55
C ILE A 60 11.39 1.66 -5.86
N GLY A 61 11.94 1.40 -4.67
CA GLY A 61 11.62 0.22 -3.88
C GLY A 61 10.13 0.15 -3.55
N ALA A 62 9.52 1.27 -3.15
CA ALA A 62 8.08 1.36 -2.91
C ALA A 62 7.25 1.00 -4.17
N ALA A 63 7.62 1.54 -5.33
CA ALA A 63 6.95 1.24 -6.60
C ALA A 63 7.11 -0.23 -7.01
N VAL A 64 8.31 -0.79 -6.84
CA VAL A 64 8.60 -2.21 -7.13
C VAL A 64 7.84 -3.11 -6.17
N GLY A 65 7.85 -2.82 -4.87
CA GLY A 65 7.10 -3.57 -3.86
C GLY A 65 5.61 -3.58 -4.15
N ALA A 66 5.04 -2.42 -4.48
CA ALA A 66 3.65 -2.30 -4.89
C ALA A 66 3.32 -3.17 -6.11
N ALA A 67 4.18 -3.13 -7.14
CA ALA A 67 4.01 -3.89 -8.37
C ALA A 67 4.15 -5.41 -8.14
N VAL A 68 5.17 -5.85 -7.42
CA VAL A 68 5.46 -7.27 -7.16
C VAL A 68 4.39 -7.88 -6.26
N CYS A 69 4.06 -7.26 -5.12
CA CYS A 69 3.02 -7.76 -4.23
C CYS A 69 1.64 -7.75 -4.89
N GLY A 70 1.35 -6.72 -5.70
CA GLY A 70 0.14 -6.65 -6.49
C GLY A 70 0.06 -7.76 -7.54
N ALA A 71 1.13 -7.97 -8.31
CA ALA A 71 1.18 -8.98 -9.36
C ALA A 71 1.05 -10.41 -8.80
N ILE A 72 1.71 -10.72 -7.68
CA ILE A 72 1.61 -12.03 -7.04
C ILE A 72 0.16 -12.29 -6.58
N MET A 73 -0.47 -11.34 -5.89
CA MET A 73 -1.87 -11.54 -5.46
C MET A 73 -2.86 -11.52 -6.61
N ALA A 74 -2.62 -10.72 -7.65
CA ALA A 74 -3.42 -10.77 -8.86
C ALA A 74 -3.33 -12.15 -9.52
N ALA A 75 -2.14 -12.75 -9.61
CA ALA A 75 -1.95 -14.10 -10.13
C ALA A 75 -2.73 -15.13 -9.31
N VAL A 76 -2.66 -15.07 -7.98
CA VAL A 76 -3.44 -15.95 -7.09
C VAL A 76 -4.94 -15.79 -7.36
N HIS A 77 -5.43 -14.54 -7.43
CA HIS A 77 -6.84 -14.25 -7.71
C HIS A 77 -7.29 -14.76 -9.08
N PHE A 78 -6.47 -14.64 -10.13
CA PHE A 78 -6.83 -15.13 -11.47
C PHE A 78 -6.74 -16.65 -11.61
N VAL A 79 -5.85 -17.31 -10.87
CA VAL A 79 -5.74 -18.78 -10.85
C VAL A 79 -6.90 -19.41 -10.07
N HIS A 80 -7.30 -18.80 -8.95
CA HIS A 80 -8.40 -19.31 -8.12
C HIS A 80 -9.30 -18.18 -7.56
N PRO A 81 -10.18 -17.59 -8.39
CA PRO A 81 -11.04 -16.48 -7.99
C PRO A 81 -11.92 -16.73 -6.76
N PRO A 82 -12.45 -17.94 -6.50
CA PRO A 82 -13.27 -18.21 -5.32
C PRO A 82 -12.52 -18.11 -3.99
N GLY A 83 -11.19 -18.21 -3.99
CA GLY A 83 -10.39 -18.24 -2.77
C GLY A 83 -10.07 -16.88 -2.17
N MET A 84 -10.21 -15.79 -2.94
CA MET A 84 -9.74 -14.46 -2.52
C MET A 84 -10.47 -13.33 -3.24
N GLY A 85 -10.87 -12.29 -2.50
CA GLY A 85 -11.50 -11.11 -3.08
C GLY A 85 -10.48 -10.20 -3.77
N PHE A 86 -10.89 -9.47 -4.81
CA PHE A 86 -10.01 -8.48 -5.45
C PHE A 86 -9.64 -7.31 -4.52
N GLY A 87 -10.34 -7.15 -3.39
CA GLY A 87 -9.97 -6.21 -2.34
C GLY A 87 -8.59 -6.51 -1.75
N ASP A 88 -8.26 -7.79 -1.60
CA ASP A 88 -6.97 -8.22 -1.05
C ASP A 88 -5.81 -7.92 -2.00
N VAL A 89 -6.03 -8.04 -3.31
CA VAL A 89 -5.06 -7.65 -4.35
C VAL A 89 -4.75 -6.15 -4.26
N ARG A 90 -5.77 -5.31 -4.04
CA ARG A 90 -5.56 -3.86 -3.87
C ARG A 90 -4.83 -3.55 -2.57
N LEU A 91 -5.14 -4.28 -1.50
CA LEU A 91 -4.47 -4.13 -0.22
C LEU A 91 -3.00 -4.56 -0.30
N SER A 92 -2.66 -5.61 -1.06
CA SER A 92 -1.28 -6.02 -1.26
C SER A 92 -0.46 -4.98 -2.01
N VAL A 93 -1.05 -4.26 -2.98
CA VAL A 93 -0.41 -3.11 -3.63
C VAL A 93 -0.08 -2.01 -2.61
N LEU A 94 -1.02 -1.66 -1.74
CA LEU A 94 -0.80 -0.66 -0.69
C LEU A 94 0.27 -1.11 0.33
N ASN A 95 0.27 -2.39 0.73
CA ASN A 95 1.27 -2.93 1.66
C ASN A 95 2.66 -2.98 1.01
N GLY A 96 2.74 -3.41 -0.24
CA GLY A 96 3.99 -3.39 -1.02
C GLY A 96 4.52 -1.97 -1.23
N LEU A 97 3.62 -1.00 -1.47
CA LEU A 97 3.98 0.41 -1.57
C LEU A 97 4.62 0.93 -0.28
N LEU A 98 4.04 0.60 0.88
CA LEU A 98 4.60 1.01 2.17
C LEU A 98 5.94 0.31 2.44
N CYS A 99 5.97 -1.03 2.42
CA CYS A 99 7.14 -1.79 2.84
C CYS A 99 8.33 -1.63 1.89
N GLY A 100 8.07 -1.50 0.58
CA GLY A 100 9.11 -1.39 -0.43
C GLY A 100 10.00 -0.15 -0.28
N TRP A 101 9.58 0.86 0.49
CA TRP A 101 10.43 2.01 0.82
C TRP A 101 11.78 1.60 1.43
N TRP A 102 11.82 0.48 2.16
CA TRP A 102 13.02 -0.01 2.84
C TRP A 102 13.79 -1.11 2.08
N GLY A 103 13.37 -1.48 0.86
CA GLY A 103 13.98 -2.54 0.05
C GLY A 103 13.20 -3.85 0.06
#